data_AF-A0A5A7RXN1-F1
#
_entry.id   AF-A0A5A7RXN1-F1
#
_cell.length_a   1.000
_cell.length_b   1.000
_cell.length_c   1.000
_cell.angle_alpha   90.00
_cell.angle_beta   90.00
_cell.angle_gamma   90.00
#
_symmetry.space_group_name_H-M   'P 1'
#
loop_
_entity.id
_entity.type
_entity.pdbx_description
1 polymer ?
#
loop_
_entity_poly.entity_id
_entity_poly.type
_entity_poly.pdbx_seq_one_letter_code
_entity_poly.pdbx_strand_id
1 'polypeptide(L)' 'MHVSCRATRFLVSKGLDLGEVMRKVASKLDCKGGGHKIAAGGTIRGINKEELISLIDEQIELQMGGA' A
#
# COMPACT_ATOMS: atom_id res chain seq x y z
N MET A 1 13.44 -1.70 5.26
CA MET A 1 12.92 -2.58 4.19
C MET A 1 12.49 -1.72 3.01
N HIS A 2 12.90 -2.09 1.79
CA HIS A 2 12.38 -1.48 0.57
C HIS A 2 11.26 -2.36 0.01
N VAL A 3 10.11 -1.76 -0.28
CA VAL A 3 8.93 -2.46 -0.78
C VAL A 3 8.55 -1.87 -2.13
N SER A 4 8.24 -2.74 -3.09
CA SER A 4 7.71 -2.37 -4.40
C SER A 4 6.44 -3.16 -4.66
N CYS A 5 5.33 -2.45 -4.86
CA CYS A 5 4.01 -3.01 -5.08
C CYS A 5 3.64 -2.92 -6.57
N ARG A 6 2.94 -3.93 -7.08
CA ARG A 6 2.45 -4.01 -8.46
C ARG A 6 1.03 -4.57 -8.46
N ALA A 7 0.17 -4.01 -9.29
CA ALA A 7 -1.18 -4.49 -9.51
C ALA A 7 -1.44 -4.74 -11.00
N THR A 8 -2.48 -5.52 -11.28
CA THR A 8 -3.01 -5.66 -12.65
C THR A 8 -3.93 -4.48 -12.97
N ARG A 9 -4.10 -4.20 -14.27
CA ARG A 9 -5.07 -3.18 -14.72
C ARG A 9 -6.50 -3.48 -14.26
N PHE A 10 -6.85 -4.77 -14.16
CA PHE A 10 -8.15 -5.21 -13.67
C PHE A 10 -8.40 -4.73 -12.23
N LEU A 11 -7.45 -4.93 -11.31
CA LEU A 11 -7.62 -4.48 -9.93
C LEU A 11 -7.68 -2.95 -9.82
N VAL A 12 -6.84 -2.25 -10.58
CA VAL A 12 -6.89 -0.77 -10.64
C VAL A 12 -8.24 -0.28 -11.17
N SER A 13 -8.81 -0.94 -12.19
CA SER A 13 -10.15 -0.61 -12.71
C SER A 13 -11.28 -0.89 -11.71
N LYS A 14 -11.03 -1.72 -10.70
CA LYS A 14 -11.97 -2.04 -9.62
C LYS A 14 -11.86 -1.09 -8.41
N GLY A 15 -10.91 -0.15 -8.43
CA GLY A 15 -10.76 0.87 -7.38
C GLY A 15 -9.42 0.84 -6.66
N LEU A 16 -8.56 -0.16 -6.89
CA LEU A 16 -7.27 -0.26 -6.22
C LEU A 16 -6.32 0.89 -6.62
N ASP A 17 -5.78 1.58 -5.62
CA ASP A 17 -4.75 2.60 -5.74
C ASP A 17 -3.58 2.30 -4.77
N LEU A 18 -2.57 1.58 -5.27
CA LEU A 18 -1.37 1.24 -4.50
C LEU A 18 -0.54 2.47 -4.11
N GLY A 19 -0.62 3.57 -4.89
CA GLY A 19 0.10 4.80 -4.60
C GLY A 19 -0.43 5.46 -3.34
N GLU A 20 -1.77 5.49 -3.20
CA GLU A 20 -2.43 5.97 -1.99
C GLU A 20 -2.17 5.04 -0.80
N VAL A 21 -2.30 3.71 -0.98
CA VAL A 21 -2.01 2.70 0.07
C VAL A 21 -0.62 2.94 0.66
N MET A 22 0.41 2.97 -0.19
CA MET A 22 1.79 3.14 0.27
C MET A 22 2.04 4.51 0.90
N ARG A 23 1.35 5.56 0.45
CA ARG A 23 1.44 6.89 1.07
C ARG A 23 0.86 6.89 2.48
N LYS A 24 -0.33 6.30 2.68
CA LYS A 24 -0.99 6.22 3.99
C LYS A 24 -0.21 5.36 4.98
N VAL A 25 0.22 4.17 4.56
CA VAL A 25 1.03 3.27 5.39
C VAL A 25 2.36 3.92 5.76
N ALA A 26 3.08 4.50 4.80
CA ALA A 26 4.35 5.17 5.09
C ALA A 26 4.17 6.37 6.03
N SER A 27 3.10 7.16 5.85
CA SER A 27 2.82 8.31 6.73
C SER A 27 2.52 7.88 8.18
N LYS A 28 1.81 6.77 8.40
CA LYS A 28 1.57 6.21 9.74
C LYS A 28 2.88 5.84 10.47
N LEU A 29 3.93 5.50 9.72
CA LEU A 29 5.22 5.05 10.23
C LEU A 29 6.32 6.11 10.13
N ASP A 30 5.96 7.37 9.86
CA ASP A 30 6.89 8.47 9.58
C ASP A 30 7.99 8.10 8.54
N CYS A 31 7.56 7.35 7.53
CA CYS A 31 8.37 6.79 6.47
C CYS A 31 8.01 7.42 5.11
N LYS A 32 8.82 7.14 4.09
CA LYS A 32 8.57 7.61 2.71
C LYS A 32 7.99 6.51 1.84
N GLY A 33 6.83 6.78 1.23
CA GLY A 33 6.15 5.87 0.31
C GLY A 33 5.13 6.57 -0.57
N GLY A 34 4.82 5.97 -1.72
CA GLY A 34 3.88 6.48 -2.70
C GLY A 34 4.12 5.92 -4.11
N GLY A 35 3.44 6.48 -5.10
CA GLY A 35 3.57 6.08 -6.50
C GLY A 35 2.27 6.24 -7.28
N HIS A 36 2.08 5.41 -8.29
CA HIS A 36 0.89 5.37 -9.13
C HIS A 36 -0.06 4.26 -8.68
N LYS A 37 -1.32 4.33 -9.13
CA LYS A 37 -2.37 3.33 -8.81
C LYS A 37 -1.92 1.88 -9.05
N ILE A 38 -1.21 1.65 -10.15
CA ILE A 38 -0.77 0.31 -10.59
C ILE A 38 0.60 -0.10 -10.02
N ALA A 39 1.43 0.87 -9.62
CA ALA A 39 2.81 0.63 -9.24
C ALA A 39 3.28 1.68 -8.23
N ALA A 40 3.64 1.22 -7.05
CA ALA A 40 4.05 2.07 -5.94
C ALA A 40 5.22 1.43 -5.18
N GLY A 41 5.79 2.17 -4.23
CA GLY A 41 6.83 1.65 -3.36
C GLY A 41 7.08 2.54 -2.17
N GLY A 42 7.96 2.08 -1.29
CA GLY A 42 8.34 2.81 -0.10
C GLY A 42 9.55 2.24 0.60
N THR A 43 10.18 3.07 1.42
CA THR A 43 11.25 2.67 2.34
C THR A 43 10.68 2.71 3.75
N ILE A 44 10.40 1.52 4.29
CA ILE A 44 9.72 1.34 5.57
C ILE A 44 10.72 0.85 6.63
N ARG A 45 10.67 1.42 7.83
CA ARG A 45 11.53 1.11 8.97
C ARG A 45 10.69 1.08 10.25
N GLY A 46 11.24 0.51 11.33
CA GLY A 46 10.60 0.51 12.66
C GLY A 46 9.40 -0.43 12.82
N ILE A 47 9.20 -1.35 11.87
CA ILE A 47 8.10 -2.34 11.88
C ILE A 47 8.60 -3.68 11.34
N ASN A 48 8.01 -4.78 11.82
CA ASN A 48 8.23 -6.11 11.28
C ASN A 48 7.44 -6.32 9.98
N LYS A 49 7.64 -7.46 9.32
CA LYS A 49 7.05 -7.73 8.01
C LYS A 49 5.55 -8.02 8.13
N GLU A 50 5.15 -8.80 9.13
CA GLU A 50 3.79 -9.27 9.35
C GLU A 50 2.86 -8.09 9.61
N GLU A 51 3.25 -7.19 10.50
CA GLU A 51 2.49 -5.98 10.83
C GLU A 51 2.42 -5.00 9.66
N LEU A 52 3.48 -4.90 8.84
CA LEU A 52 3.42 -4.13 7.61
C LEU A 52 2.41 -4.72 6.61
N ILE A 53 2.37 -6.04 6.47
CA ILE A 53 1.41 -6.71 5.59
C ILE A 53 -0.02 -6.40 6.05
N SER A 54 -0.31 -6.53 7.36
CA SER A 54 -1.63 -6.20 7.90
C SER A 54 -2.03 -4.74 7.64
N LEU A 55 -1.11 -3.78 7.86
CA LEU A 55 -1.39 -2.37 7.57
C LEU A 55 -1.67 -2.10 6.09
N ILE A 56 -0.98 -2.79 5.18
CA ILE A 56 -1.23 -2.67 3.75
C ILE A 56 -2.59 -3.28 3.39
N ASP A 57 -2.90 -4.45 3.95
CA ASP A 57 -4.14 -5.19 3.70
C ASP A 57 -5.36 -4.37 4.14
N GLU A 58 -5.35 -3.82 5.35
CA GLU A 58 -6.39 -2.89 5.85
C GLU A 58 -6.63 -1.72 4.87
N GLN A 59 -5.56 -1.13 4.32
CA GLN A 59 -5.71 -0.04 3.35
C GLN A 59 -6.28 -0.49 2.01
N ILE A 60 -6.00 -1.71 1.59
CA ILE A 60 -6.55 -2.30 0.37
C ILE A 60 -8.04 -2.63 0.57
N GLU A 61 -8.42 -3.21 1.71
CA GLU A 61 -9.82 -3.50 2.06
C GLU A 61 -10.69 -2.25 2.05
N LEU A 62 -10.18 -1.13 2.58
CA LEU A 62 -10.85 0.18 2.54
C LEU A 62 -11.11 0.68 1.11
N GLN A 63 -10.25 0.33 0.14
CA GLN A 63 -10.43 0.73 -1.27
C GLN A 63 -11.30 -0.25 -2.05
N MET A 64 -11.18 -1.54 -1.76
CA MET A 64 -11.82 -2.61 -2.53
C MET A 64 -13.22 -2.96 -2.02
N GLY A 65 -13.67 -2.33 -0.94
CA GLY A 65 -14.99 -2.57 -0.36
C GLY A 65 -15.07 -3.95 0.25
N GLY A 66 -14.35 -4.16 1.35
CA GLY A 66 -14.67 -5.25 2.27
C GLY A 66 -16.06 -5.01 2.86
N ALA A 67 -16.99 -5.95 2.62
CA ALA A 67 -18.29 -6.01 3.27
C ALA A 67 -18.14 -6.27 4.78
#